data_AF-A0A952UBZ8-F1
#
_entry.id   AF-A0A952UBZ8-F1
#
_cell.length_a   1.000
_cell.length_b   1.000
_cell.length_c   1.000
_cell.angle_alpha   90.00
_cell.angle_beta   90.00
_cell.angle_gamma   90.00
#
_symmetry.space_group_name_H-M   'P 1'
#
loop_
_entity.id
_entity.type
_entity.pdbx_description
1 polymer ?
#
loop_
_entity_poly.entity_id
_entity_poly.type
_entity_poly.pdbx_seq_one_letter_code
_entity_poly.pdbx_strand_id
1 'polypeptide(L)'
;MSEQLLHRDALGDLSDIELVEVIDDGRDTVVRYAFKLNGVPGESHFRVTHDGMRLGLFNTWRFTVSPVSVLEVTPKNDARFSANGIRLSSTGPDAAGTWQVLSPGVVTLEHRTAYLTSDTVDVRVTEPGTLVPVAVEVRASDRFVAEVQSEVDSYLEKCAEQTVLFPTGCPFGYTVSNRVEGTPAWSISEFPVVTIVPGDEPGEWLVPNAAGTARIEVRVRSLFDGSVSTIDEAVDFSLLWSITIQSDDSVHIDPD
;
A
#
# COMPACT_ATOMS: atom_id res chain seq x y z
N MET A 1 -3.78 0.15 -25.58
CA MET A 1 -3.43 1.50 -26.10
C MET A 1 -2.31 2.02 -25.21
N SER A 2 -1.25 2.60 -25.77
CA SER A 2 -0.10 3.06 -24.97
C SER A 2 -0.50 4.32 -24.21
N GLU A 3 -0.73 4.19 -22.90
CA GLU A 3 -0.97 5.31 -21.99
C GLU A 3 0.38 5.97 -21.69
N GLN A 4 0.77 6.92 -22.53
CA GLN A 4 2.06 7.62 -22.39
C GLN A 4 1.89 8.86 -21.50
N LEU A 5 2.79 9.06 -20.54
CA LEU A 5 2.82 10.24 -19.67
C LEU A 5 3.57 11.40 -20.35
N LEU A 6 3.35 11.59 -21.65
CA LEU A 6 4.02 12.59 -22.49
C LEU A 6 3.18 13.87 -22.62
N HIS A 7 2.67 14.35 -21.49
CA HIS A 7 1.90 15.59 -21.42
C HIS A 7 2.67 16.64 -20.64
N ARG A 8 2.52 17.92 -21.04
CA ARG A 8 3.21 19.03 -20.37
C ARG A 8 2.86 19.10 -18.88
N ASP A 9 1.62 18.80 -18.53
CA ASP A 9 1.15 18.80 -17.14
C ASP A 9 1.80 17.69 -16.29
N ALA A 10 2.43 16.70 -16.94
CA ALA A 10 3.16 15.62 -16.27
C ALA A 10 4.66 15.94 -16.05
N LEU A 11 5.15 17.12 -16.43
CA LEU A 11 6.55 17.54 -16.20
C LEU A 11 6.81 18.02 -14.76
N GLY A 12 5.76 18.38 -14.01
CA GLY A 12 5.92 19.16 -12.78
C GLY A 12 6.28 20.63 -13.06
N ASP A 13 6.54 21.39 -11.99
CA ASP A 13 6.92 22.80 -12.09
C ASP A 13 8.42 22.96 -12.38
N LEU A 14 8.74 23.57 -13.51
CA LEU A 14 10.11 23.80 -13.97
C LEU A 14 10.41 25.31 -13.98
N SER A 15 11.41 25.73 -13.20
CA SER A 15 11.79 27.13 -13.01
C SER A 15 13.32 27.30 -12.98
N ASP A 16 13.78 28.55 -12.96
CA ASP A 16 15.21 28.92 -12.87
C ASP A 16 16.11 28.20 -13.88
N ILE A 17 15.64 28.11 -15.14
CA ILE A 17 16.33 27.39 -16.20
C ILE A 17 17.52 28.22 -16.71
N GLU A 18 18.72 27.67 -16.60
CA GLU A 18 19.97 28.31 -17.02
C GLU A 18 20.80 27.36 -17.88
N LEU A 19 21.33 27.87 -18.99
CA LEU A 19 22.31 27.14 -19.79
C LEU A 19 23.67 27.21 -19.10
N VAL A 20 24.18 26.07 -18.66
CA VAL A 20 25.43 25.96 -17.91
C VAL A 20 26.61 25.68 -18.83
N GLU A 21 26.40 24.85 -19.85
CA GLU A 21 27.49 24.38 -20.70
C GLU A 21 27.02 24.00 -22.11
N VAL A 22 27.91 24.23 -23.08
CA VAL A 22 27.74 23.82 -24.48
C VAL A 22 29.03 23.16 -24.95
N ILE A 23 28.94 21.91 -25.40
CA ILE A 23 30.05 21.14 -25.95
C ILE A 23 29.69 20.69 -27.36
N ASP A 24 30.48 21.07 -28.35
CA ASP A 24 30.35 20.56 -29.72
C ASP A 24 31.34 19.39 -29.91
N ASP A 25 30.82 18.19 -30.18
CA ASP A 25 31.64 16.99 -30.40
C ASP A 25 31.95 16.74 -31.90
N GLY A 26 31.58 17.69 -32.77
CA GLY A 26 31.79 17.63 -34.21
C GLY A 26 30.71 16.84 -34.98
N ARG A 27 29.82 16.15 -34.26
CA ARG A 27 28.63 15.51 -34.83
C ARG A 27 27.35 16.11 -34.25
N ASP A 28 27.29 16.22 -32.93
CA ASP A 28 26.19 16.79 -32.16
C ASP A 28 26.72 17.87 -31.20
N THR A 29 25.81 18.75 -30.78
CA THR A 29 26.04 19.67 -29.67
C THR A 29 25.39 19.12 -28.41
N VAL A 30 26.16 18.93 -27.35
CA VAL A 30 25.67 18.63 -26.01
C VAL A 30 25.43 19.93 -25.26
N VAL A 31 24.20 20.16 -24.83
CA VAL A 31 23.82 21.32 -24.01
C VAL A 31 23.42 20.86 -22.62
N ARG A 32 23.97 21.50 -21.59
CA ARG A 32 23.64 21.22 -20.19
C ARG A 32 22.87 22.39 -19.60
N TYR A 33 21.71 22.09 -19.04
CA TYR A 33 20.86 23.05 -18.35
C TYR A 33 20.79 22.72 -16.87
N ALA A 34 20.92 23.74 -16.02
CA ALA A 34 20.50 23.71 -14.64
C ALA A 34 19.09 24.28 -14.52
N PHE A 35 18.32 23.79 -13.56
CA PHE A 35 16.95 24.24 -13.29
C PHE A 35 16.54 23.90 -11.86
N LYS A 36 15.38 24.40 -11.45
CA LYS A 36 14.63 23.88 -10.31
C LYS A 36 13.41 23.13 -10.81
N LEU A 37 13.24 21.92 -10.30
CA LEU A 37 12.13 21.04 -10.58
C LEU A 37 11.37 20.78 -9.28
N ASN A 38 10.13 21.26 -9.21
CA ASN A 38 9.35 21.44 -7.99
C ASN A 38 10.16 22.14 -6.87
N GLY A 39 10.87 23.22 -7.22
CA GLY A 39 11.69 24.01 -6.29
C GLY A 39 13.04 23.39 -5.89
N VAL A 40 13.31 22.13 -6.25
CA VAL A 40 14.56 21.44 -5.94
C VAL A 40 15.51 21.53 -7.15
N PRO A 41 16.81 21.84 -6.96
CA PRO A 41 17.78 21.92 -8.05
C PRO A 41 17.92 20.61 -8.83
N GLY A 42 18.22 20.72 -10.13
CA GLY A 42 18.51 19.59 -11.02
C GLY A 42 19.29 20.05 -12.25
N GLU A 43 19.91 19.08 -12.93
CA GLU A 43 20.58 19.31 -14.20
C GLU A 43 20.14 18.24 -15.22
N SER A 44 20.07 18.64 -16.48
CA SER A 44 19.84 17.74 -17.62
C SER A 44 20.80 18.09 -18.73
N HIS A 45 21.24 17.08 -19.46
CA HIS A 45 21.97 17.27 -20.70
C HIS A 45 21.14 16.77 -21.88
N PHE A 46 21.24 17.47 -23.00
CA PHE A 46 20.57 17.10 -24.24
C PHE A 46 21.56 17.09 -25.38
N ARG A 47 21.40 16.12 -26.28
CA ARG A 47 22.11 16.11 -27.56
C ARG A 47 21.20 16.72 -28.63
N VAL A 48 21.70 17.77 -29.27
CA VAL A 48 20.98 18.51 -30.30
C VAL A 48 21.86 18.68 -31.54
N THR A 49 21.22 18.85 -32.69
CA THR A 49 21.88 19.23 -33.93
C THR A 49 21.14 20.39 -34.57
N HIS A 50 21.87 21.22 -35.31
CA HIS A 50 21.28 22.34 -36.03
C HIS A 50 20.30 21.81 -37.08
N ASP A 51 19.11 22.42 -37.12
CA ASP A 51 18.00 22.00 -37.98
C ASP A 51 17.48 23.19 -38.78
N GLY A 52 18.41 23.97 -39.36
CA GLY A 52 18.11 25.09 -40.23
C GLY A 52 17.83 26.41 -39.51
N MET A 53 17.04 27.27 -40.15
CA MET A 53 16.72 28.60 -39.64
C MET A 53 15.24 28.91 -39.78
N ARG A 54 14.65 29.46 -38.73
CA ARG A 54 13.31 30.04 -38.75
C ARG A 54 13.39 31.52 -39.10
N LEU A 55 12.59 31.92 -40.10
CA LEU A 55 12.55 33.29 -40.65
C LEU A 55 13.91 33.82 -41.15
N GLY A 56 14.88 32.93 -41.42
CA GLY A 56 16.23 33.30 -41.85
C GLY A 56 17.09 34.01 -40.79
N LEU A 57 16.61 34.11 -39.54
CA LEU A 57 17.27 34.87 -38.47
C LEU A 57 17.53 34.03 -37.22
N PHE A 58 16.71 33.01 -36.95
CA PHE A 58 16.78 32.22 -35.72
C PHE A 58 17.19 30.80 -36.04
N ASN A 59 18.32 30.36 -35.50
CA ASN A 59 18.72 28.96 -35.59
C ASN A 59 17.65 28.07 -34.96
N THR A 60 17.26 27.03 -35.69
CA THR A 60 16.43 25.94 -35.16
C THR A 60 17.32 24.77 -34.82
N TRP A 61 16.92 24.04 -33.79
CA TRP A 61 17.64 22.90 -33.27
C TRP A 61 16.67 21.76 -33.07
N ARG A 62 17.13 20.53 -33.29
CA ARG A 62 16.36 19.32 -32.99
C ARG A 62 17.16 18.41 -32.09
N PHE A 63 16.46 17.66 -31.26
CA PHE A 63 17.06 16.61 -30.45
C PHE A 63 17.58 15.48 -31.35
N THR A 64 18.83 15.06 -31.15
CA THR A 64 19.37 13.84 -31.76
C THR A 64 19.12 12.62 -30.89
N VAL A 65 18.95 12.83 -29.58
CA VAL A 65 18.43 11.86 -28.62
C VAL A 65 17.10 12.36 -28.07
N SER A 66 16.04 11.55 -28.18
CA SER A 66 14.70 11.92 -27.70
C SER A 66 14.74 12.34 -26.23
N PRO A 67 14.10 13.45 -25.83
CA PRO A 67 14.00 13.91 -24.43
C PRO A 67 12.95 13.09 -23.64
N VAL A 68 12.93 11.78 -23.87
CA VAL A 68 12.00 10.83 -23.27
C VAL A 68 12.81 9.79 -22.53
N SER A 69 12.33 9.41 -21.36
CA SER A 69 12.86 8.34 -20.52
C SER A 69 11.77 7.31 -20.24
N VAL A 70 12.15 6.20 -19.62
CA VAL A 70 11.24 5.12 -19.23
C VAL A 70 11.13 5.10 -17.71
N LEU A 71 9.91 5.17 -17.20
CA LEU A 71 9.59 4.90 -15.81
C LEU A 71 9.14 3.45 -15.69
N GLU A 72 9.87 2.64 -14.93
CA GLU A 72 9.50 1.26 -14.63
C GLU A 72 8.85 1.22 -13.24
N VAL A 73 7.53 1.06 -13.18
CA VAL A 73 6.77 1.09 -11.92
C VAL A 73 6.37 -0.33 -11.52
N THR A 74 6.74 -0.73 -10.30
CA THR A 74 6.27 -1.96 -9.65
C THR A 74 5.26 -1.62 -8.56
N PRO A 75 3.95 -1.72 -8.82
CA PRO A 75 2.94 -1.52 -7.79
C PRO A 75 2.81 -2.79 -6.95
N LYS A 76 3.01 -2.68 -5.63
CA LYS A 76 3.04 -3.80 -4.68
C LYS A 76 1.64 -4.11 -4.18
N ASN A 77 1.27 -5.38 -4.04
CA ASN A 77 0.00 -5.86 -3.46
C ASN A 77 -1.30 -5.48 -4.21
N ASP A 78 -1.30 -4.42 -5.03
CA ASP A 78 -2.37 -4.05 -5.95
C ASP A 78 -1.74 -3.60 -7.29
N ALA A 79 -2.34 -3.97 -8.42
CA ALA A 79 -1.79 -3.64 -9.75
C ALA A 79 -2.00 -2.17 -10.15
N ARG A 80 -2.99 -1.53 -9.53
CA ARG A 80 -3.41 -0.17 -9.84
C ARG A 80 -2.46 0.81 -9.19
N PHE A 81 -2.38 2.00 -9.74
CA PHE A 81 -1.76 3.18 -9.13
C PHE A 81 -2.20 4.40 -9.92
N SER A 82 -1.72 5.57 -9.54
CA SER A 82 -1.84 6.78 -10.35
C SER A 82 -0.49 7.45 -10.51
N ALA A 83 -0.31 8.10 -11.65
CA ALA A 83 0.84 8.91 -11.96
C ALA A 83 0.35 10.31 -12.35
N ASN A 84 0.72 11.33 -11.56
CA ASN A 84 0.24 12.71 -11.75
C ASN A 84 -1.30 12.79 -11.87
N GLY A 85 -2.02 12.00 -11.07
CA GLY A 85 -3.49 11.93 -11.06
C GLY A 85 -4.12 11.08 -12.18
N ILE A 86 -3.32 10.57 -13.13
CA ILE A 86 -3.79 9.63 -14.16
C ILE A 86 -3.77 8.23 -13.57
N ARG A 87 -4.93 7.57 -13.51
CA ARG A 87 -5.02 6.17 -13.05
C ARG A 87 -4.42 5.23 -14.10
N LEU A 88 -3.54 4.35 -13.65
CA LEU A 88 -2.80 3.37 -14.44
C LEU A 88 -2.87 2.01 -13.75
N SER A 89 -2.48 0.96 -14.47
CA SER A 89 -2.35 -0.39 -13.90
C SER A 89 -1.20 -1.12 -14.60
N SER A 90 -0.45 -1.91 -13.83
CA SER A 90 0.41 -2.95 -14.39
C SER A 90 -0.42 -4.18 -14.79
N THR A 91 0.25 -5.24 -15.28
CA THR A 91 -0.40 -6.52 -15.63
C THR A 91 -0.92 -7.30 -14.42
N GLY A 92 -0.50 -6.94 -13.21
CA GLY A 92 -0.88 -7.59 -11.96
C GLY A 92 -0.09 -7.00 -10.79
N PRO A 93 -0.51 -7.26 -9.53
CA PRO A 93 0.28 -6.89 -8.36
C PRO A 93 1.70 -7.43 -8.47
N ASP A 94 2.67 -6.66 -8.00
CA ASP A 94 4.09 -6.99 -8.00
C ASP A 94 4.75 -7.13 -9.39
N ALA A 95 3.98 -6.98 -10.46
CA ALA A 95 4.50 -6.99 -11.82
C ALA A 95 4.93 -5.57 -12.25
N ALA A 96 6.20 -5.43 -12.62
CA ALA A 96 6.71 -4.19 -13.19
C ALA A 96 6.04 -3.88 -14.54
N GLY A 97 5.60 -2.64 -14.72
CA GLY A 97 5.21 -2.07 -16.02
C GLY A 97 6.15 -0.95 -16.43
N THR A 98 6.10 -0.56 -17.71
CA THR A 98 6.93 0.55 -18.22
C THR A 98 6.09 1.62 -18.90
N TRP A 99 6.40 2.88 -18.60
CA TRP A 99 5.73 4.07 -19.13
C TRP A 99 6.75 5.07 -19.65
N GLN A 100 6.46 5.69 -20.80
CA GLN A 100 7.29 6.76 -21.33
C GLN A 100 6.94 8.08 -20.65
N VAL A 101 7.98 8.80 -20.24
CA VAL A 101 7.90 10.07 -19.50
C VAL A 101 8.85 11.08 -20.13
N LEU A 102 8.52 12.37 -20.05
CA LEU A 102 9.42 13.43 -20.50
C LEU A 102 10.57 13.65 -19.50
N SER A 103 11.72 14.10 -20.00
CA SER A 103 12.88 14.44 -19.19
C SER A 103 13.41 15.84 -19.56
N PRO A 104 13.68 16.74 -18.59
CA PRO A 104 13.44 16.56 -17.17
C PRO A 104 11.96 16.60 -16.80
N GLY A 105 11.57 15.88 -15.76
CA GLY A 105 10.22 15.95 -15.19
C GLY A 105 10.09 15.26 -13.84
N VAL A 106 9.00 15.53 -13.12
CA VAL A 106 8.59 14.77 -11.92
C VAL A 106 7.34 13.96 -12.22
N VAL A 107 7.37 12.70 -11.83
CA VAL A 107 6.19 11.85 -11.78
C VAL A 107 5.87 11.53 -10.33
N THR A 108 4.73 12.03 -9.86
CA THR A 108 4.17 11.74 -8.55
C THR A 108 3.31 10.48 -8.66
N LEU A 109 3.70 9.43 -7.94
CA LEU A 109 3.02 8.14 -7.91
C LEU A 109 2.28 7.96 -6.58
N GLU A 110 1.07 7.42 -6.65
CA GLU A 110 0.30 7.04 -5.45
C GLU A 110 -0.78 6.00 -5.76
N HIS A 111 -1.29 5.35 -4.72
CA HIS A 111 -2.47 4.50 -4.76
C HIS A 111 -3.48 4.94 -3.70
N ARG A 112 -4.77 4.91 -4.07
CA ARG A 112 -5.87 5.21 -3.15
C ARG A 112 -7.16 4.56 -3.60
N THR A 113 -7.72 3.71 -2.75
CA THR A 113 -9.09 3.18 -2.83
C THR A 113 -9.79 3.36 -1.48
N ALA A 114 -10.94 2.72 -1.27
CA ALA A 114 -11.60 2.71 0.03
C ALA A 114 -10.74 2.02 1.11
N TYR A 115 -10.14 0.88 0.74
CA TYR A 115 -9.47 -0.01 1.70
C TYR A 115 -7.95 -0.01 1.60
N LEU A 116 -7.40 0.48 0.50
CA LEU A 116 -5.97 0.43 0.23
C LEU A 116 -5.43 1.83 -0.07
N THR A 117 -4.18 2.07 0.32
CA THR A 117 -3.49 3.33 0.11
C THR A 117 -1.99 3.08 -0.06
N SER A 118 -1.29 4.03 -0.67
CA SER A 118 0.17 4.13 -0.57
C SER A 118 0.57 5.48 0.01
N ASP A 119 1.85 5.61 0.36
CA ASP A 119 2.47 6.93 0.46
C ASP A 119 2.71 7.47 -0.96
N THR A 120 2.81 8.79 -1.06
CA THR A 120 3.13 9.46 -2.33
C THR A 120 4.63 9.36 -2.62
N VAL A 121 4.98 8.98 -3.85
CA VAL A 121 6.38 8.84 -4.30
C VAL A 121 6.66 9.79 -5.46
N ASP A 122 7.51 10.79 -5.25
CA ASP A 122 7.94 11.72 -6.30
C ASP A 122 9.21 11.21 -6.99
N VAL A 123 9.08 10.85 -8.27
CA VAL A 123 10.20 10.37 -9.10
C VAL A 123 10.70 11.49 -9.99
N ARG A 124 11.95 11.90 -9.78
CA ARG A 124 12.62 12.90 -10.62
C ARG A 124 13.34 12.19 -11.76
N VAL A 125 12.96 12.52 -12.98
CA VAL A 125 13.56 11.99 -14.20
C VAL A 125 14.31 13.14 -14.83
N THR A 126 15.63 13.19 -14.69
CA THR A 126 16.43 14.35 -15.14
C THR A 126 17.37 14.03 -16.30
N GLU A 127 17.59 12.77 -16.63
CA GLU A 127 18.47 12.36 -17.71
C GLU A 127 17.66 11.70 -18.84
N PRO A 128 17.65 12.26 -20.05
CA PRO A 128 16.97 11.66 -21.20
C PRO A 128 17.47 10.25 -21.54
N GLY A 129 16.58 9.38 -22.02
CA GLY A 129 16.94 8.03 -22.48
C GLY A 129 17.27 7.04 -21.37
N THR A 130 17.02 7.40 -20.10
CA THR A 130 17.24 6.52 -18.95
C THR A 130 16.02 5.67 -18.62
N LEU A 131 16.26 4.56 -17.93
CA LEU A 131 15.22 3.76 -17.27
C LEU A 131 15.31 4.02 -15.77
N VAL A 132 14.20 4.44 -15.17
CA VAL A 132 14.10 4.77 -13.75
C VAL A 132 13.15 3.78 -13.08
N PRO A 133 13.65 2.82 -12.28
CA PRO A 133 12.80 1.89 -11.56
C PRO A 133 12.26 2.53 -10.28
N VAL A 134 11.00 2.25 -9.95
CA VAL A 134 10.32 2.71 -8.73
C VAL A 134 9.26 1.71 -8.29
N ALA A 135 9.05 1.59 -6.98
CA ALA A 135 7.97 0.80 -6.40
C ALA A 135 6.91 1.70 -5.75
N VAL A 136 5.65 1.27 -5.81
CA VAL A 136 4.53 1.89 -5.08
C VAL A 136 4.05 0.88 -4.05
N GLU A 137 4.35 1.14 -2.78
CA GLU A 137 4.02 0.26 -1.66
C GLU A 137 2.55 0.45 -1.24
N VAL A 138 1.66 -0.44 -1.69
CA VAL A 138 0.25 -0.41 -1.30
C VAL A 138 0.05 -1.19 0.00
N ARG A 139 -0.66 -0.56 0.94
CA ARG A 139 -0.95 -1.05 2.28
C ARG A 139 -2.42 -0.84 2.63
N ALA A 140 -2.87 -1.51 3.69
CA ALA A 140 -4.18 -1.26 4.27
C ALA A 140 -4.33 0.21 4.69
N SER A 141 -5.49 0.78 4.39
CA SER A 141 -5.87 2.11 4.86
C SER A 141 -6.35 2.06 6.32
N ASP A 142 -6.31 3.21 7.00
CA ASP A 142 -6.84 3.32 8.37
C ASP A 142 -8.33 2.94 8.42
N ARG A 143 -9.07 3.24 7.35
CA ARG A 143 -10.47 2.84 7.21
C ARG A 143 -10.61 1.32 7.20
N PHE A 144 -9.78 0.62 6.43
CA PHE A 144 -9.82 -0.83 6.35
C PHE A 144 -9.54 -1.47 7.71
N VAL A 145 -8.48 -1.00 8.38
CA VAL A 145 -8.14 -1.48 9.73
C VAL A 145 -9.29 -1.24 10.71
N ALA A 146 -9.91 -0.06 10.68
CA ALA A 146 -11.03 0.26 11.58
C ALA A 146 -12.28 -0.60 11.34
N GLU A 147 -12.62 -0.87 10.08
CA GLU A 147 -13.77 -1.73 9.75
C GLU A 147 -13.53 -3.19 10.19
N VAL A 148 -12.35 -3.74 9.90
CA VAL A 148 -11.99 -5.10 10.34
C VAL A 148 -11.92 -5.20 11.86
N GLN A 149 -11.38 -4.19 12.55
CA GLN A 149 -11.39 -4.13 14.02
C GLN A 149 -12.83 -4.22 14.56
N SER A 150 -13.76 -3.46 13.99
CA SER A 150 -15.16 -3.49 14.43
C SER A 150 -15.82 -4.86 14.23
N GLU A 151 -15.48 -5.57 13.14
CA GLU A 151 -15.98 -6.93 12.89
C GLU A 151 -15.38 -7.95 13.87
N VAL A 152 -14.07 -7.85 14.15
CA VAL A 152 -13.39 -8.68 15.16
C VAL A 152 -14.00 -8.48 16.55
N ASP A 153 -14.22 -7.23 16.95
CA ASP A 153 -14.80 -6.90 18.26
C ASP A 153 -16.22 -7.48 18.37
N SER A 154 -17.07 -7.26 17.36
CA SER A 154 -18.43 -7.79 17.28
C SER A 154 -18.48 -9.33 17.31
N TYR A 155 -17.55 -9.98 16.63
CA TYR A 155 -17.40 -11.43 16.67
C TYR A 155 -17.04 -11.93 18.08
N LEU A 156 -16.08 -11.27 18.76
CA LEU A 156 -15.67 -11.66 20.10
C LEU A 156 -16.74 -11.38 21.16
N GLU A 157 -17.53 -10.32 20.98
CA GLU A 157 -18.71 -10.05 21.80
C GLU A 157 -19.74 -11.18 21.69
N LYS A 158 -20.07 -11.63 20.48
CA LYS A 158 -20.96 -12.78 20.26
C LYS A 158 -20.39 -14.07 20.86
N CYS A 159 -19.07 -14.23 20.88
CA CYS A 159 -18.42 -15.33 21.58
C CYS A 159 -18.62 -15.26 23.09
N ALA A 160 -18.48 -14.07 23.68
CA ALA A 160 -18.66 -13.85 25.11
C ALA A 160 -20.12 -14.00 25.58
N GLU A 161 -21.11 -13.86 24.68
CA GLU A 161 -22.52 -14.14 24.97
C GLU A 161 -22.82 -15.63 25.17
N GLN A 162 -21.95 -16.55 24.69
CA GLN A 162 -22.18 -17.98 24.81
C GLN A 162 -21.93 -18.47 26.24
N THR A 163 -22.90 -19.17 26.82
CA THR A 163 -22.88 -19.61 28.23
C THR A 163 -22.35 -21.04 28.40
N VAL A 164 -21.27 -21.39 27.68
CA VAL A 164 -20.63 -22.71 27.69
C VAL A 164 -19.13 -22.59 27.93
N LEU A 165 -18.50 -23.65 28.43
CA LEU A 165 -17.04 -23.66 28.70
C LEU A 165 -16.18 -23.57 27.43
N PHE A 166 -16.72 -24.01 26.30
CA PHE A 166 -16.08 -23.96 24.98
C PHE A 166 -17.08 -23.38 23.98
N PRO A 167 -17.16 -22.05 23.86
CA PRO A 167 -18.00 -21.39 22.88
C PRO A 167 -17.69 -21.90 21.46
N THR A 168 -18.74 -22.18 20.68
CA THR A 168 -18.58 -22.74 19.33
C THR A 168 -18.08 -21.65 18.39
N GLY A 169 -17.03 -21.97 17.63
CA GLY A 169 -16.44 -21.04 16.66
C GLY A 169 -15.79 -19.84 17.31
N CYS A 170 -15.22 -19.98 18.51
CA CYS A 170 -14.56 -18.91 19.27
C CYS A 170 -13.12 -19.32 19.64
N PRO A 171 -12.21 -18.35 19.79
CA PRO A 171 -10.78 -18.63 19.94
C PRO A 171 -10.37 -18.98 21.38
N PHE A 172 -11.32 -19.04 22.32
CA PHE A 172 -11.07 -19.31 23.73
C PHE A 172 -12.00 -20.37 24.30
N GLY A 173 -11.56 -21.02 25.36
CA GLY A 173 -12.32 -22.00 26.13
C GLY A 173 -11.59 -22.37 27.42
N TYR A 174 -12.29 -22.98 28.36
CA TYR A 174 -11.73 -23.29 29.67
C TYR A 174 -12.10 -24.69 30.14
N THR A 175 -11.11 -25.46 30.58
CA THR A 175 -11.33 -26.81 31.12
C THR A 175 -11.51 -26.76 32.63
N VAL A 176 -12.58 -27.38 33.13
CA VAL A 176 -12.78 -27.57 34.58
C VAL A 176 -12.68 -29.06 34.92
N SER A 177 -11.97 -29.40 35.99
CA SER A 177 -11.91 -30.78 36.52
C SER A 177 -13.06 -31.09 37.49
N ASN A 178 -13.72 -30.05 38.01
CA ASN A 178 -14.82 -30.13 38.95
C ASN A 178 -16.18 -30.06 38.24
N ARG A 179 -17.27 -30.35 38.94
CA ARG A 179 -18.62 -30.26 38.36
C ARG A 179 -19.03 -28.79 38.23
N VAL A 180 -19.42 -28.36 37.04
CA VAL A 180 -20.01 -27.02 36.82
C VAL A 180 -21.32 -26.88 37.59
N GLU A 181 -21.47 -25.78 38.32
CA GLU A 181 -22.72 -25.36 38.95
C GLU A 181 -23.21 -24.03 38.36
N GLY A 182 -24.28 -24.09 37.57
CA GLY A 182 -24.79 -22.93 36.85
C GLY A 182 -24.20 -22.83 35.45
N THR A 183 -24.11 -21.61 34.92
CA THR A 183 -23.62 -21.34 33.56
C THR A 183 -22.35 -20.49 33.62
N PRO A 184 -21.31 -20.82 32.84
CA PRO A 184 -20.18 -19.93 32.61
C PRO A 184 -20.63 -18.56 32.08
N ALA A 185 -19.98 -17.50 32.56
CA ALA A 185 -20.09 -16.16 32.02
C ALA A 185 -18.74 -15.77 31.41
N TRP A 186 -18.75 -15.31 30.17
CA TRP A 186 -17.56 -14.84 29.48
C TRP A 186 -17.60 -13.32 29.31
N SER A 187 -16.41 -12.73 29.26
CA SER A 187 -16.20 -11.34 28.87
C SER A 187 -14.86 -11.21 28.16
N ILE A 188 -14.69 -10.18 27.34
CA ILE A 188 -13.40 -9.85 26.73
C ILE A 188 -12.75 -8.78 27.61
N SER A 189 -11.65 -9.13 28.26
CA SER A 189 -10.91 -8.20 29.13
C SER A 189 -9.96 -7.31 28.32
N GLU A 190 -9.38 -7.86 27.25
CA GLU A 190 -8.53 -7.14 26.32
C GLU A 190 -8.88 -7.56 24.90
N PHE A 191 -9.37 -6.60 24.10
CA PHE A 191 -9.63 -6.81 22.68
C PHE A 191 -8.30 -6.76 21.91
N PRO A 192 -8.15 -7.59 20.88
CA PRO A 192 -6.97 -7.57 20.06
C PRO A 192 -6.87 -6.27 19.24
N VAL A 193 -5.66 -5.76 19.07
CA VAL A 193 -5.39 -4.65 18.14
C VAL A 193 -5.14 -5.23 16.75
N VAL A 194 -6.02 -4.94 15.80
CA VAL A 194 -5.92 -5.45 14.42
C VAL A 194 -4.83 -4.70 13.66
N THR A 195 -3.96 -5.47 13.02
CA THR A 195 -3.09 -5.02 11.94
C THR A 195 -3.39 -5.84 10.70
N ILE A 196 -3.40 -5.20 9.53
CA ILE A 196 -3.66 -5.89 8.27
C ILE A 196 -2.40 -5.86 7.41
N VAL A 197 -1.96 -7.04 6.95
CA VAL A 197 -0.78 -7.22 6.11
C VAL A 197 -1.16 -7.93 4.80
N PRO A 198 -0.37 -7.78 3.72
CA PRO A 198 -0.59 -8.55 2.50
C PRO A 198 -0.48 -10.06 2.76
N GLY A 199 -1.30 -10.85 2.09
CA GLY A 199 -1.22 -12.30 2.03
C GLY A 199 -0.22 -12.80 0.99
N ASP A 200 -0.25 -14.10 0.71
CA ASP A 200 0.65 -14.74 -0.27
C ASP A 200 0.10 -14.61 -1.70
N GLU A 201 -1.24 -14.51 -1.85
CA GLU A 201 -1.90 -14.35 -3.14
C GLU A 201 -2.32 -12.90 -3.44
N PRO A 202 -2.31 -12.48 -4.72
CA PRO A 202 -2.85 -11.18 -5.13
C PRO A 202 -4.27 -10.92 -4.63
N GLY A 203 -4.46 -9.82 -3.89
CA GLY A 203 -5.77 -9.44 -3.32
C GLY A 203 -6.09 -10.10 -1.99
N GLU A 204 -5.24 -11.01 -1.49
CA GLU A 204 -5.32 -11.57 -0.16
C GLU A 204 -4.66 -10.62 0.86
N TRP A 205 -5.31 -10.50 2.02
CA TRP A 205 -4.86 -9.73 3.16
C TRP A 205 -5.13 -10.52 4.43
N LEU A 206 -4.28 -10.36 5.43
CA LEU A 206 -4.31 -11.16 6.64
C LEU A 206 -4.33 -10.25 7.87
N VAL A 207 -5.03 -10.72 8.91
CA VAL A 207 -4.89 -10.22 10.27
C VAL A 207 -4.05 -11.23 11.05
N PRO A 208 -2.72 -11.05 11.15
CA PRO A 208 -1.86 -12.08 11.71
C PRO A 208 -1.83 -11.99 13.23
N ASN A 209 -2.13 -13.11 13.90
CA ASN A 209 -1.89 -13.33 15.33
C ASN A 209 -2.42 -12.19 16.23
N ALA A 210 -3.63 -11.72 15.98
CA ALA A 210 -4.24 -10.68 16.80
C ALA A 210 -4.56 -11.25 18.19
N ALA A 211 -3.75 -10.88 19.18
CA ALA A 211 -3.80 -11.45 20.53
C ALA A 211 -4.76 -10.67 21.42
N GLY A 212 -5.55 -11.38 22.23
CA GLY A 212 -6.47 -10.80 23.21
C GLY A 212 -6.65 -11.72 24.42
N THR A 213 -7.41 -11.25 25.40
CA THR A 213 -7.65 -11.97 26.64
C THR A 213 -9.14 -11.98 26.97
N ALA A 214 -9.70 -13.19 27.07
CA ALA A 214 -11.03 -13.42 27.59
C ALA A 214 -10.97 -13.68 29.10
N ARG A 215 -12.09 -13.51 29.79
CA ARG A 215 -12.24 -13.85 31.21
C ARG A 215 -13.47 -14.70 31.39
N ILE A 216 -13.31 -15.82 32.11
CA ILE A 216 -14.39 -16.72 32.48
C ILE A 216 -14.68 -16.62 33.98
N GLU A 217 -15.96 -16.45 34.31
CA GLU A 217 -16.47 -16.65 35.66
C GLU A 217 -17.44 -17.84 35.68
N VAL A 218 -17.18 -18.84 36.52
CA VAL A 218 -18.06 -20.00 36.65
C VAL A 218 -17.99 -20.62 38.05
N ARG A 219 -19.14 -20.96 38.64
CA ARG A 219 -19.16 -21.71 39.90
C ARG A 219 -18.96 -23.19 39.64
N VAL A 220 -18.17 -23.84 40.48
CA VAL A 220 -17.90 -25.28 40.41
C VAL A 220 -18.04 -25.92 41.78
N ARG A 221 -18.43 -27.20 41.78
CA ARG A 221 -18.44 -28.06 42.96
C ARG A 221 -17.31 -29.08 42.87
N SER A 222 -16.47 -29.08 43.90
CA SER A 222 -15.44 -30.08 44.12
C SER A 222 -16.01 -31.49 44.07
N LEU A 223 -15.46 -32.34 43.21
CA LEU A 223 -15.83 -33.76 43.15
C LEU A 223 -15.29 -34.57 44.34
N PHE A 224 -14.34 -34.03 45.10
CA PHE A 224 -13.70 -34.72 46.21
C PHE A 224 -14.42 -34.52 47.55
N ASP A 225 -14.75 -33.27 47.88
CA ASP A 225 -15.33 -32.89 49.19
C ASP A 225 -16.69 -32.18 49.09
N GLY A 226 -17.19 -31.94 47.87
CA GLY A 226 -18.48 -31.31 47.64
C GLY A 226 -18.55 -29.81 47.93
N SER A 227 -17.42 -29.17 48.27
CA SER A 227 -17.33 -27.72 48.45
C SER A 227 -17.62 -26.95 47.15
N VAL A 228 -18.14 -25.73 47.26
CA VAL A 228 -18.46 -24.87 46.11
C VAL A 228 -17.50 -23.69 46.08
N SER A 229 -16.92 -23.41 44.91
CA SER A 229 -16.05 -22.26 44.67
C SER A 229 -16.40 -21.58 43.34
N THR A 230 -15.88 -20.38 43.13
CA THR A 230 -15.96 -19.66 41.86
C THR A 230 -14.60 -19.68 41.20
N ILE A 231 -14.57 -20.09 39.94
CA ILE A 231 -13.43 -19.91 39.03
C ILE A 231 -13.61 -18.54 38.40
N ASP A 232 -12.54 -17.75 38.39
CA ASP A 232 -12.49 -16.43 37.80
C ASP A 232 -11.10 -16.24 37.18
N GLU A 233 -10.97 -16.57 35.89
CA GLU A 233 -9.68 -16.78 35.22
C GLU A 233 -9.58 -16.01 33.92
N ALA A 234 -8.38 -15.52 33.63
CA ALA A 234 -8.03 -14.94 32.34
C ALA A 234 -7.57 -16.04 31.37
N VAL A 235 -8.01 -15.97 30.12
CA VAL A 235 -7.72 -16.92 29.06
C VAL A 235 -7.22 -16.15 27.84
N ASP A 236 -5.92 -16.25 27.59
CA ASP A 236 -5.30 -15.65 26.41
C ASP A 236 -5.69 -16.44 25.16
N PHE A 237 -5.89 -15.71 24.07
CA PHE A 237 -6.17 -16.27 22.75
C PHE A 237 -5.47 -15.46 21.65
N SER A 238 -5.40 -16.04 20.46
CA SER A 238 -4.93 -15.37 19.26
C SER A 238 -5.85 -15.68 18.09
N LEU A 239 -6.04 -14.71 17.21
CA LEU A 239 -6.84 -14.83 15.99
C LEU A 239 -5.97 -14.69 14.74
N LEU A 240 -6.35 -15.44 13.70
CA LEU A 240 -5.84 -15.29 12.35
C LEU A 240 -7.04 -15.22 11.42
N TRP A 241 -7.23 -14.10 10.71
CA TRP A 241 -8.31 -13.93 9.73
C TRP A 241 -7.73 -13.66 8.35
N SER A 242 -8.39 -14.18 7.33
CA SER A 242 -8.11 -13.91 5.93
C SER A 242 -9.18 -13.01 5.32
N ILE A 243 -8.73 -12.10 4.45
CA ILE A 243 -9.56 -11.09 3.82
C ILE A 243 -9.21 -11.04 2.35
N THR A 244 -10.21 -11.14 1.48
CA THR A 244 -10.03 -11.01 0.04
C THR A 244 -10.63 -9.70 -0.44
N ILE A 245 -9.84 -8.89 -1.13
CA ILE A 245 -10.29 -7.69 -1.84
C ILE A 245 -10.32 -7.98 -3.34
N GLN A 246 -11.50 -7.87 -3.94
CA GLN A 246 -11.66 -8.03 -5.38
C GLN A 246 -11.26 -6.77 -6.15
N SER A 247 -11.10 -6.89 -7.46
CA SER A 247 -10.70 -5.78 -8.35
C SER A 247 -11.69 -4.60 -8.39
N ASP A 248 -12.95 -4.81 -7.96
CA ASP A 248 -13.98 -3.79 -7.86
C ASP A 248 -14.07 -3.15 -6.45
N ASP A 249 -13.06 -3.42 -5.61
CA ASP A 249 -12.97 -3.00 -4.20
C ASP A 249 -14.05 -3.63 -3.29
N SER A 250 -14.73 -4.70 -3.72
CA SER A 250 -15.56 -5.51 -2.82
C SER A 250 -14.69 -6.36 -1.88
N VAL A 251 -15.15 -6.50 -0.63
CA VAL A 251 -14.39 -7.17 0.44
C VAL A 251 -15.15 -8.39 0.93
N HIS A 252 -14.45 -9.50 1.06
CA HIS A 252 -14.90 -10.70 1.75
C HIS A 252 -13.97 -11.00 2.92
N ILE A 253 -14.55 -11.24 4.10
CA ILE A 253 -13.81 -11.51 5.35
C ILE A 253 -14.20 -12.91 5.79
N ASP A 254 -13.22 -13.80 5.91
CA ASP A 254 -13.40 -15.16 6.37
C ASP A 254 -12.62 -15.37 7.68
N PRO A 255 -13.29 -15.77 8.78
CA PRO A 255 -12.60 -16.24 9.96
C PRO A 255 -12.03 -17.65 9.68
N ASP A 256 -10.70 -17.80 9.75
CA ASP A 256 -10.02 -19.09 9.66
C ASP A 256 -10.05 -19.89 10.98
#